data_AF-A0A2N1U9N4-F1
#
_entry.id   AF-A0A2N1U9N4-F1
#
_cell.length_a   1.000
_cell.length_b   1.000
_cell.length_c   1.000
_cell.angle_alpha   90.00
_cell.angle_beta   90.00
_cell.angle_gamma   90.00
#
_symmetry.space_group_name_H-M   'P 1'
#
loop_
_entity.id
_entity.type
_entity.pdbx_description
1 polymer ?
#
loop_
_entity_poly.entity_id
_entity_poly.type
_entity_poly.pdbx_seq_one_letter_code
_entity_poly.pdbx_strand_id
1 'polypeptide(L)'
;MTQDEIKLTREQLEKMNRLHRRELRQIKNMSETQFQAFRRNFSFGQLENITRAEAHTLLTSMLALNLQLLADLGPLAEPCCQNHTDS
;
A
#
# COMPACT_ATOMS: atom_id res chain seq x y z
N MET A 1 0.22 -29.10 1.64
CA MET A 1 -0.34 -27.75 1.80
C MET A 1 -0.03 -27.02 0.51
N THR A 2 -1.02 -26.82 -0.35
CA THR A 2 -0.83 -26.08 -1.61
C THR A 2 -0.58 -24.62 -1.27
N GLN A 3 0.59 -24.14 -1.66
CA GLN A 3 1.02 -22.76 -1.52
C GLN A 3 0.26 -21.98 -2.59
N ASP A 4 -0.98 -21.59 -2.30
CA ASP A 4 -1.75 -20.72 -3.18
C ASP A 4 -0.99 -19.38 -3.25
N GLU A 5 -0.25 -19.17 -4.33
CA GLU A 5 0.41 -17.90 -4.61
C GLU A 5 -0.66 -16.81 -4.68
N ILE A 6 -0.76 -16.00 -3.63
CA ILE A 6 -1.59 -14.80 -3.63
C ILE A 6 -0.97 -13.84 -4.64
N LYS A 7 -1.45 -13.88 -5.89
CA LYS A 7 -1.10 -12.90 -6.92
C LYS A 7 -1.78 -11.58 -6.59
N LEU A 8 -1.03 -10.68 -5.98
CA LEU A 8 -1.47 -9.30 -5.76
C LEU A 8 -1.63 -8.58 -7.11
N THR A 9 -2.80 -8.02 -7.35
CA THR A 9 -3.04 -7.23 -8.57
C THR A 9 -2.47 -5.82 -8.43
N ARG A 10 -2.18 -5.17 -9.56
CA ARG A 10 -1.78 -3.75 -9.61
C ARG A 10 -2.78 -2.86 -8.86
N GLU A 11 -4.08 -3.05 -9.10
CA GLU A 11 -5.13 -2.27 -8.46
C GLU A 11 -5.13 -2.43 -6.93
N GLN A 12 -4.86 -3.64 -6.43
CA GLN A 12 -4.74 -3.90 -5.00
C GLN A 12 -3.53 -3.17 -4.40
N LEU A 13 -2.37 -3.24 -5.05
CA LEU A 13 -1.16 -2.52 -4.62
C LEU A 13 -1.37 -1.00 -4.60
N GLU A 14 -2.03 -0.44 -5.61
CA GLU A 14 -2.37 0.98 -5.65
C GLU A 14 -3.36 1.40 -4.57
N LYS A 15 -4.35 0.55 -4.26
CA LYS A 15 -5.28 0.77 -3.15
C LYS A 15 -4.55 0.76 -1.81
N MET A 16 -3.67 -0.21 -1.59
CA MET A 16 -2.83 -0.28 -0.39
C MET A 16 -1.91 0.94 -0.26
N ASN A 17 -1.27 1.37 -1.35
CA ASN A 17 -0.43 2.57 -1.34
C ASN A 17 -1.19 3.85 -0.97
N ARG A 18 -2.41 4.02 -1.50
CA ARG A 18 -3.28 5.14 -1.12
C ARG A 18 -3.65 5.10 0.36
N LEU A 19 -3.95 3.91 0.89
CA LEU A 19 -4.27 3.71 2.30
C LEU A 19 -3.07 4.03 3.19
N HIS A 20 -1.90 3.44 2.94
CA HIS A 20 -0.71 3.64 3.77
C HIS A 20 -0.25 5.11 3.76
N ARG A 21 -0.35 5.82 2.63
CA ARG A 21 -0.06 7.27 2.58
C ARG A 21 -1.01 8.08 3.45
N ARG A 22 -2.29 7.69 3.51
CA ARG A 22 -3.28 8.35 4.37
C ARG A 22 -2.94 8.10 5.85
N GLU A 23 -2.62 6.87 6.20
CA GLU A 23 -2.27 6.47 7.56
C GLU A 23 -0.99 7.17 8.04
N LEU A 24 0.05 7.26 7.21
CA LEU A 24 1.29 8.01 7.52
C LEU A 24 1.01 9.48 7.85
N ARG A 25 0.17 10.16 7.04
CA ARG A 25 -0.21 11.55 7.30
C ARG A 25 -0.98 11.72 8.60
N GLN A 26 -1.82 10.74 8.93
CA GLN A 26 -2.62 10.75 10.16
C GLN A 26 -1.72 10.56 11.38
N ILE A 27 -0.83 9.56 11.37
CA ILE A 27 0.08 9.25 12.48
C ILE A 27 0.93 10.46 12.88
N LYS A 28 1.40 11.24 11.90
CA LYS A 28 2.25 12.42 12.16
C LYS A 28 1.56 13.47 13.04
N ASN A 29 0.24 13.58 12.94
CA ASN A 29 -0.55 14.61 13.61
C ASN A 29 -1.39 14.08 14.78
N MET A 30 -1.32 12.78 15.07
CA MET A 30 -2.08 12.16 16.15
C MET A 30 -1.47 12.42 17.53
N SER A 31 -2.33 12.60 18.53
CA SER A 31 -1.94 12.46 19.94
C SER A 31 -1.65 10.99 20.27
N GLU A 32 -1.01 10.74 21.41
CA GLU A 32 -0.74 9.36 21.85
C GLU A 32 -2.02 8.57 22.10
N THR A 33 -3.04 9.20 22.68
CA THR A 33 -4.36 8.57 22.89
C THR A 33 -5.05 8.23 21.57
N GLN A 34 -4.96 9.10 20.56
CA GLN A 34 -5.48 8.83 19.22
C GLN A 34 -4.71 7.70 18.54
N PHE A 35 -3.39 7.66 18.71
CA PHE A 35 -2.56 6.58 18.19
C PHE A 35 -2.93 5.21 18.82
N GLN A 36 -3.13 5.15 20.14
CA GLN A 36 -3.54 3.92 20.81
C GLN A 36 -4.90 3.38 20.31
N ALA A 37 -5.85 4.27 20.00
CA ALA A 37 -7.12 3.89 19.38
C ALA A 37 -6.94 3.44 17.92
N PHE A 38 -6.13 4.17 17.17
CA PHE A 38 -5.81 3.87 15.78
C PHE A 38 -5.09 2.52 15.61
N ARG A 39 -4.18 2.17 16.54
CA ARG A 39 -3.48 0.88 16.59
C ARG A 39 -4.42 -0.33 16.61
N ARG A 40 -5.63 -0.18 17.16
CA ARG A 40 -6.64 -1.26 17.20
C ARG A 40 -7.34 -1.49 15.85
N ASN A 41 -7.33 -0.48 14.98
CA ASN A 41 -8.00 -0.48 13.67
C ASN A 41 -6.99 -0.35 12.52
N PHE A 42 -5.74 -0.71 12.80
CA PHE A 42 -4.66 -0.55 11.84
C PHE A 42 -4.89 -1.48 10.65
N SER A 43 -4.56 -1.01 9.44
CA SER A 43 -4.78 -1.74 8.18
C SER A 43 -4.15 -3.14 8.15
N PHE A 44 -3.17 -3.41 9.01
CA PHE A 44 -2.46 -4.68 9.15
C PHE A 44 -2.98 -5.57 10.30
N GLY A 45 -4.10 -5.21 10.92
CA GLY A 45 -4.63 -5.90 12.10
C GLY A 45 -4.17 -5.29 13.43
N GLN A 46 -4.47 -5.96 14.54
CA GLN A 46 -4.05 -5.53 15.86
C GLN A 46 -2.54 -5.65 16.01
N LEU A 47 -1.84 -4.52 16.03
CA LEU A 47 -0.42 -4.48 16.39
C LEU A 47 -0.30 -4.27 17.90
N GLU A 48 0.05 -5.31 18.64
CA GLU A 48 0.34 -5.17 20.08
C GLU A 48 1.70 -4.50 20.29
N ASN A 49 1.77 -3.59 21.26
CA ASN A 49 3.00 -2.97 21.78
C ASN A 49 3.89 -2.22 20.79
N ILE A 50 3.39 -1.86 19.60
CA ILE A 50 4.12 -1.00 18.67
C ILE A 50 4.06 0.48 19.09
N THR A 51 5.19 1.18 19.02
CA THR A 51 5.31 2.63 19.18
C THR A 51 4.92 3.37 17.90
N ARG A 52 4.66 4.67 18.03
CA ARG A 52 4.36 5.52 16.86
C ARG A 52 5.48 5.53 15.82
N ALA A 53 6.73 5.55 16.27
CA ALA A 53 7.91 5.57 15.41
C ALA A 53 8.05 4.25 14.63
N GLU A 54 7.80 3.12 15.29
CA GLU A 54 7.82 1.81 14.65
C GLU A 54 6.65 1.66 13.67
N ALA A 55 5.45 2.13 14.01
CA ALA A 55 4.30 2.11 13.10
C ALA A 55 4.56 2.95 11.84
N HIS A 56 5.18 4.12 12.01
CA HIS A 56 5.60 4.97 10.89
C HIS A 56 6.65 4.25 10.02
N THR A 57 7.65 3.62 10.64
CA THR A 57 8.70 2.88 9.94
C THR A 57 8.10 1.71 9.16
N LEU A 58 7.23 0.92 9.79
CA LEU A 58 6.54 -0.20 9.16
C LEU A 58 5.75 0.23 7.92
N LEU A 59 4.91 1.27 8.05
CA LEU A 59 4.14 1.81 6.93
C LEU A 59 5.02 2.32 5.79
N THR A 60 6.14 2.95 6.13
CA THR A 60 7.11 3.45 5.15
C THR A 60 7.74 2.30 4.36
N SER A 61 8.17 1.24 5.06
CA SER A 61 8.74 0.04 4.44
C SER A 61 7.72 -0.68 3.55
N MET A 62 6.47 -0.81 3.99
CA MET A 62 5.40 -1.42 3.19
C MET A 62 5.07 -0.60 1.95
N LEU A 63 5.06 0.73 2.06
CA LEU A 63 4.89 1.61 0.91
C LEU A 63 6.02 1.43 -0.11
N ALA A 64 7.27 1.40 0.35
CA ALA A 64 8.43 1.21 -0.51
C ALA A 64 8.36 -0.15 -1.25
N LEU A 65 8.03 -1.23 -0.54
CA LEU A 65 7.85 -2.55 -1.15
C LEU A 65 6.75 -2.54 -2.21
N ASN A 66 5.57 -1.97 -1.90
CA ASN A 66 4.47 -1.91 -2.86
C ASN A 66 4.83 -1.07 -4.10
N LEU A 67 5.60 0.00 -3.95
CA LEU A 67 6.08 0.80 -5.07
C LEU A 67 7.06 0.00 -5.94
N GLN A 68 7.96 -0.79 -5.33
CA GLN A 68 8.85 -1.69 -6.05
C GLN A 68 8.05 -2.74 -6.84
N LEU A 69 7.09 -3.40 -6.18
CA LEU A 69 6.22 -4.39 -6.84
C LEU A 69 5.44 -3.79 -8.02
N LEU A 70 4.97 -2.53 -7.90
CA LEU A 70 4.30 -1.83 -9.01
C LEU A 70 5.23 -1.51 -10.18
N ALA A 71 6.51 -1.23 -9.90
CA ALA A 71 7.52 -1.02 -10.92
C ALA A 71 7.86 -2.34 -11.63
N ASP A 72 8.00 -3.43 -10.87
CA ASP A 72 8.29 -4.77 -11.39
C ASP A 72 7.15 -5.32 -12.26
N LEU A 73 5.90 -4.94 -11.97
CA LEU A 73 4.73 -5.29 -12.80
C LEU A 73 4.70 -4.61 -14.17
N GLY A 74 5.56 -3.62 -14.44
CA GLY A 74 5.64 -2.88 -15.71
C GLY A 74 4.44 -1.97 -16.00
N PRO A 75 4.57 -0.94 -16.87
CA PRO A 75 3.46 -0.05 -17.20
C PRO A 75 2.24 -0.83 -17.74
N LEU A 76 1.03 -0.36 -17.42
CA LEU A 76 -0.17 -0.82 -18.13
C LEU A 76 0.08 -0.56 -19.61
N ALA A 77 0.03 -1.60 -20.44
CA ALA A 77 0.12 -1.44 -21.88
C ALA A 77 -0.89 -0.34 -22.29
N GLU A 78 -0.37 0.78 -22.78
CA GLU A 78 -1.24 1.79 -23.37
C GLU A 78 -2.02 1.12 -24.50
N PRO A 79 -3.34 1.37 -24.64
CA PRO A 79 -4.05 0.86 -25.80
C PRO A 79 -3.40 1.49 -27.04
N CYS A 80 -2.67 0.68 -27.80
CA CYS A 80 -2.16 1.05 -29.11
C CYS A 80 -3.37 1.46 -29.96
N CYS A 81 -3.53 2.76 -30.18
CA CYS A 81 -4.42 3.29 -31.21
C CYS A 81 -3.89 2.82 -32.56
N GLN A 82 -4.33 1.65 -33.01
CA GLN A 82 -4.20 1.23 -34.40
C GLN A 82 -5.12 2.13 -35.25
N ASN A 83 -4.63 3.31 -35.59
CA ASN A 83 -5.18 4.06 -36.71
C ASN A 83 -4.66 3.43 -38.01
N HIS A 84 -5.22 2.28 -38.39
CA HIS A 84 -5.21 1.85 -39.78
C HIS A 84 -6.28 2.65 -40.52
N THR A 85 -5.88 3.78 -41.09
CA THR A 85 -6.57 4.33 -42.25
C THR A 85 -5.70 4.01 -43.46
N ASP A 86 -5.91 2.83 -44.04
CA ASP A 86 -5.57 2.57 -45.43
C ASP A 86 -6.53 3.40 -46.30
N SER A 87 -5.97 4.15 -47.24
CA SER A 87 -6.66 4.76 -48.38
C SER A 87 -5.74 4.68 -49.58
#